data_AF-A0A426ZY28-F1
#
_entry.id   AF-A0A426ZY28-F1
#
_cell.length_a   1.000
_cell.length_b   1.000
_cell.length_c   1.000
_cell.angle_alpha   90.00
_cell.angle_beta   90.00
_cell.angle_gamma   90.00
#
_symmetry.space_group_name_H-M   'P 1'
#
loop_
_entity.id
_entity.type
_entity.pdbx_description
1 polymer ?
#
loop_
_entity_poly.entity_id
_entity_poly.type
_entity_poly.pdbx_seq_one_letter_code
_entity_poly.pdbx_strand_id
1 'polypeptide(L)'
;MGERGLVSRLLCPKFGGYLTFGTLGVGKESAPGQPTISDLLNVYNIRQIGADTKIFGIVGKPVGHSKSPVLLNAAFKSAGFDAVYVPLLVDDLVSFLNAYSSPDFAGFSCTIPHKEAAVRCCDKVDPVAKVRNFIPSLSGYWNYFTGIFASFLRIL
;
A
#
# COMPACT_ATOMS: atom_id res chain seq x y z
N MET A 1 -1.35 17.49 0.27
CA MET A 1 -2.27 17.40 -0.89
C MET A 1 -1.57 16.67 -2.04
N GLY A 2 -2.29 16.35 -3.13
CA GLY A 2 -1.73 15.63 -4.29
C GLY A 2 -1.65 14.12 -4.08
N GLU A 3 -1.19 13.40 -5.10
CA GLU A 3 -1.15 11.93 -5.13
C GLU A 3 -0.28 11.34 -4.00
N ARG A 4 0.91 11.92 -3.74
CA ARG A 4 1.78 11.52 -2.62
C ARG A 4 1.10 11.69 -1.25
N GLY A 5 0.22 12.68 -1.13
CA GLY A 5 -0.50 12.97 0.10
C GLY A 5 -1.75 12.13 0.31
N LEU A 6 -2.11 11.22 -0.61
CA LEU A 6 -3.31 10.39 -0.50
C LEU A 6 -3.36 9.63 0.83
N VAL A 7 -2.21 9.07 1.26
CA VAL A 7 -2.10 8.32 2.52
C VAL A 7 -2.58 9.09 3.74
N SER A 8 -2.33 10.41 3.79
CA SER A 8 -2.79 11.28 4.91
C SER A 8 -4.32 11.37 4.99
N ARG A 9 -5.02 11.25 3.86
CA ARG A 9 -6.49 11.25 3.81
C ARG A 9 -7.08 9.90 4.23
N LEU A 10 -6.38 8.81 3.91
CA LEU A 10 -6.82 7.45 4.20
C LEU A 10 -6.60 7.07 5.67
N LEU A 11 -5.44 7.44 6.23
CA LEU A 11 -5.05 7.05 7.59
C LEU A 11 -5.46 8.07 8.66
N CYS A 12 -6.26 9.06 8.28
CA CYS A 12 -6.79 10.08 9.18
C CYS A 12 -7.41 9.50 10.47
N PRO A 13 -8.28 8.45 10.43
CA PRO A 13 -8.84 7.87 11.66
C PRO A 13 -7.80 7.27 12.61
N LYS A 14 -6.77 6.61 12.09
CA LYS A 14 -5.71 5.98 12.90
C LYS A 14 -4.88 7.02 13.65
N PHE A 15 -4.58 8.14 13.00
CA PHE A 15 -3.70 9.19 13.55
C PHE A 15 -4.46 10.37 14.18
N GLY A 16 -5.74 10.17 14.56
CA GLY A 16 -6.51 11.14 15.34
C GLY A 16 -7.02 12.35 14.56
N GLY A 17 -7.09 12.28 13.24
CA GLY A 17 -7.67 13.36 12.45
C GLY A 17 -9.19 13.45 12.64
N TYR A 18 -9.72 14.67 12.76
CA TYR A 18 -11.13 14.91 13.04
C TYR A 18 -12.04 14.57 11.85
N LEU A 19 -11.57 14.85 10.62
CA LEU A 19 -12.30 14.57 9.39
C LEU A 19 -11.36 14.31 8.21
N THR A 20 -11.89 13.68 7.17
CA THR A 20 -11.25 13.58 5.85
C THR A 20 -12.25 13.95 4.76
N PHE A 21 -11.76 14.36 3.61
CA PHE A 21 -12.59 14.77 2.47
C PHE A 21 -12.59 13.67 1.40
N GLY A 22 -13.78 13.27 0.97
CA GLY A 22 -13.99 12.42 -0.19
C GLY A 22 -14.79 13.13 -1.27
N THR A 23 -14.49 12.87 -2.54
CA THR A 23 -15.27 13.39 -3.67
C THR A 23 -16.50 12.52 -3.96
N LEU A 24 -17.57 13.13 -4.48
CA LEU A 24 -18.77 12.44 -4.96
C LEU A 24 -18.52 11.62 -6.24
N GLY A 25 -17.46 11.94 -6.99
CA GLY A 25 -17.09 11.26 -8.21
C GLY A 25 -15.80 11.82 -8.80
N VAL A 26 -15.22 11.10 -9.75
CA VAL A 26 -14.00 11.51 -10.45
C VAL A 26 -14.26 12.83 -11.20
N GLY A 27 -13.35 13.79 -11.08
CA GLY A 27 -13.46 15.11 -11.69
C GLY A 27 -14.29 16.12 -10.88
N LYS A 28 -14.80 15.73 -9.71
CA LYS A 28 -15.52 16.62 -8.77
C LYS A 28 -14.71 16.94 -7.51
N GLU A 29 -13.39 16.76 -7.59
CA GLU A 29 -12.49 17.04 -6.48
C GLU A 29 -12.39 18.54 -6.23
N SER A 30 -12.51 18.96 -4.98
CA SER A 30 -12.19 20.34 -4.57
C SER A 30 -10.70 20.55 -4.34
N ALA A 31 -9.93 19.45 -4.22
CA ALA A 31 -8.50 19.48 -3.97
C ALA A 31 -7.78 18.28 -4.59
N PRO A 32 -6.56 18.45 -5.14
CA PRO A 32 -5.76 17.35 -5.67
C PRO A 32 -5.57 16.19 -4.67
N GLY A 33 -5.76 14.97 -5.19
CA GLY A 33 -5.58 13.71 -4.45
C GLY A 33 -6.73 13.35 -3.50
N GLN A 34 -7.94 13.86 -3.71
CA GLN A 34 -9.13 13.41 -2.99
C GLN A 34 -9.61 12.04 -3.53
N PRO A 35 -9.73 11.01 -2.68
CA PRO A 35 -10.38 9.76 -3.07
C PRO A 35 -11.89 9.93 -3.16
N THR A 36 -12.58 9.04 -3.88
CA THR A 36 -14.04 9.05 -3.87
C THR A 36 -14.57 8.58 -2.51
N ILE A 37 -15.76 9.04 -2.12
CA ILE A 37 -16.44 8.53 -0.91
C ILE A 37 -16.66 7.02 -1.01
N SER A 38 -16.95 6.51 -2.21
CA SER A 38 -17.11 5.07 -2.45
C SER A 38 -15.82 4.31 -2.15
N ASP A 39 -14.66 4.80 -2.62
CA ASP A 39 -13.38 4.13 -2.35
C ASP A 39 -13.03 4.17 -0.86
N LEU A 40 -13.25 5.30 -0.19
CA LEU A 40 -13.02 5.43 1.24
C LEU A 40 -13.80 4.37 2.03
N LEU A 41 -15.09 4.19 1.71
CA LEU A 41 -15.97 3.28 2.44
C LEU A 41 -15.78 1.82 2.04
N ASN A 42 -15.60 1.53 0.75
CA ASN A 42 -15.70 0.18 0.20
C ASN A 42 -14.35 -0.45 -0.15
N VAL A 43 -13.36 0.38 -0.52
CA VAL A 43 -12.01 -0.11 -0.84
C VAL A 43 -11.12 -0.04 0.38
N TYR A 44 -11.05 1.11 1.04
CA TYR A 44 -10.16 1.32 2.19
C TYR A 44 -10.81 1.03 3.53
N ASN A 45 -12.10 0.69 3.56
CA ASN A 45 -12.85 0.36 4.76
C ASN A 45 -12.63 1.39 5.89
N ILE A 46 -12.66 2.69 5.57
CA ILE A 46 -12.20 3.76 6.49
C ILE A 46 -12.89 3.75 7.86
N ARG A 47 -14.11 3.22 7.95
CA ARG A 47 -14.87 3.07 9.21
C ARG A 47 -14.31 2.02 10.16
N GLN A 48 -13.49 1.10 9.65
CA GLN A 48 -12.85 0.03 10.41
C GLN A 48 -11.43 0.40 10.86
N ILE A 49 -10.87 1.51 10.35
CA ILE A 49 -9.53 1.96 10.71
C ILE A 49 -9.59 2.60 12.10
N GLY A 50 -8.86 2.00 13.05
CA GLY A 50 -8.66 2.50 14.40
C GLY A 50 -7.20 2.79 14.70
N ALA A 51 -6.92 3.17 15.96
CA ALA A 51 -5.58 3.51 16.42
C ALA A 51 -4.59 2.34 16.31
N ASP A 52 -5.05 1.10 16.51
CA ASP A 52 -4.21 -0.10 16.52
C ASP A 52 -4.05 -0.77 15.14
N THR A 53 -4.88 -0.37 14.16
CA THR A 53 -4.90 -0.94 12.80
C THR A 53 -3.50 -0.94 12.18
N LYS A 54 -3.09 -2.09 11.66
CA LYS A 54 -1.78 -2.22 10.99
C LYS A 54 -1.82 -1.71 9.56
N ILE A 55 -0.78 -0.98 9.17
CA ILE A 55 -0.69 -0.39 7.85
C ILE A 55 0.18 -1.29 6.97
N PHE A 56 -0.36 -1.63 5.83
CA PHE A 56 0.34 -2.26 4.73
C PHE A 56 0.24 -1.37 3.49
N GLY A 57 1.13 -1.56 2.53
CA GLY A 57 0.99 -0.81 1.29
C GLY A 57 1.79 -1.31 0.12
N ILE A 58 1.42 -0.80 -1.05
CA ILE A 58 2.19 -1.02 -2.28
C ILE A 58 3.04 0.20 -2.58
N VAL A 59 4.36 0.00 -2.62
CA VAL A 59 5.37 1.00 -2.95
C VAL A 59 5.70 0.93 -4.44
N GLY A 60 5.55 2.05 -5.14
CA GLY A 60 5.80 2.12 -6.58
C GLY A 60 5.81 3.53 -7.15
N LYS A 61 6.21 3.65 -8.41
CA LYS A 61 6.10 4.89 -9.19
C LYS A 61 6.00 4.54 -10.69
N PRO A 62 4.79 4.59 -11.29
CA PRO A 62 3.50 5.00 -10.73
C PRO A 62 2.86 3.93 -9.84
N VAL A 63 1.89 4.33 -9.01
CA VAL A 63 1.18 3.42 -8.08
C VAL A 63 -0.35 3.48 -8.16
N GLY A 64 -0.93 4.58 -8.65
CA GLY A 64 -2.39 4.81 -8.65
C GLY A 64 -3.22 3.78 -9.43
N HIS A 65 -2.62 3.01 -10.35
CA HIS A 65 -3.32 1.97 -11.12
C HIS A 65 -3.32 0.59 -10.46
N SER A 66 -2.71 0.44 -9.28
CA SER A 66 -2.66 -0.86 -8.62
C SER A 66 -4.03 -1.31 -8.13
N LYS A 67 -4.40 -2.56 -8.44
CA LYS A 67 -5.59 -3.23 -7.91
C LYS A 67 -5.34 -3.92 -6.56
N SER A 68 -4.10 -3.94 -6.08
CA SER A 68 -3.74 -4.58 -4.80
C SER A 68 -4.53 -4.05 -3.61
N PRO A 69 -4.78 -2.73 -3.46
CA PRO A 69 -5.60 -2.21 -2.35
C PRO A 69 -7.02 -2.78 -2.34
N VAL A 70 -7.64 -2.95 -3.52
CA VAL A 70 -8.99 -3.51 -3.63
C VAL A 70 -9.01 -4.96 -3.13
N LEU A 71 -8.06 -5.76 -3.59
CA LEU A 71 -8.01 -7.19 -3.26
C LEU A 71 -7.64 -7.43 -1.78
N LEU A 72 -6.60 -6.75 -1.28
CA LEU A 72 -6.07 -6.99 0.05
C LEU A 72 -6.95 -6.44 1.16
N ASN A 73 -7.56 -5.25 0.98
CA ASN A 73 -8.50 -4.75 1.97
C ASN A 73 -9.78 -5.60 2.04
N ALA A 74 -10.25 -6.14 0.91
CA ALA A 74 -11.35 -7.10 0.92
C ALA A 74 -10.97 -8.39 1.68
N ALA A 75 -9.76 -8.90 1.47
CA ALA A 75 -9.25 -10.07 2.18
C ALA A 75 -9.08 -9.82 3.69
N PHE A 76 -8.48 -8.69 4.08
CA PHE A 76 -8.32 -8.31 5.50
C PHE A 76 -9.67 -8.21 6.21
N LYS A 77 -10.63 -7.53 5.58
CA LYS A 77 -12.00 -7.43 6.08
C LYS A 77 -12.67 -8.79 6.22
N SER A 78 -12.56 -9.66 5.21
CA SER A 78 -13.14 -11.00 5.25
C SER A 78 -12.51 -11.91 6.30
N ALA A 79 -11.21 -11.72 6.57
CA ALA A 79 -10.48 -12.49 7.58
C ALA A 79 -10.60 -11.90 9.00
N GLY A 80 -11.25 -10.74 9.18
CA GLY A 80 -11.29 -10.03 10.45
C GLY A 80 -9.91 -9.53 10.92
N PHE A 81 -8.98 -9.33 9.99
CA PHE A 81 -7.63 -8.86 10.29
C PHE A 81 -7.63 -7.33 10.35
N ASP A 82 -7.23 -6.76 11.49
CA ASP A 82 -7.20 -5.32 11.74
C ASP A 82 -6.05 -4.64 11.00
N ALA A 83 -6.24 -4.46 9.70
CA ALA A 83 -5.25 -3.93 8.80
C ALA A 83 -5.86 -3.14 7.64
N VAL A 84 -5.09 -2.17 7.14
CA VAL A 84 -5.42 -1.41 5.94
C VAL A 84 -4.26 -1.47 4.95
N TYR A 85 -4.58 -1.64 3.68
CA TYR A 85 -3.64 -1.66 2.57
C TYR A 85 -3.78 -0.41 1.70
N VAL A 86 -2.72 0.38 1.57
CA VAL A 86 -2.74 1.69 0.89
C VAL A 86 -1.72 1.80 -0.26
N PRO A 87 -2.00 2.61 -1.30
CA PRO A 87 -0.99 2.96 -2.31
C PRO A 87 0.01 3.98 -1.76
N LEU A 88 1.30 3.74 -2.03
CA LEU A 88 2.41 4.57 -1.57
C LEU A 88 3.26 4.97 -2.78
N LEU A 89 3.09 6.22 -3.21
CA LEU A 89 3.87 6.79 -4.30
C LEU A 89 5.24 7.23 -3.76
N VAL A 90 6.28 6.47 -4.11
CA VAL A 90 7.62 6.64 -3.52
C VAL A 90 8.62 6.98 -4.63
N ASP A 91 9.43 8.01 -4.39
CA ASP A 91 10.52 8.39 -5.29
C ASP A 91 11.83 7.70 -4.91
N ASP A 92 12.19 7.72 -3.63
CA ASP A 92 13.35 7.04 -3.07
C ASP A 92 12.93 6.05 -1.98
N LEU A 93 13.26 4.78 -2.19
CA LEU A 93 12.82 3.70 -1.30
C LEU A 93 13.51 3.78 0.07
N VAL A 94 14.79 4.12 0.12
CA VAL A 94 15.57 4.11 1.38
C VAL A 94 15.05 5.20 2.32
N SER A 95 14.88 6.42 1.81
CA SER A 95 14.31 7.52 2.59
C SER A 95 12.88 7.21 3.06
N PHE A 96 12.08 6.55 2.22
CA PHE A 96 10.74 6.12 2.58
C PHE A 96 10.76 5.11 3.75
N LEU A 97 11.59 4.08 3.66
CA LEU A 97 11.67 3.06 4.72
C LEU A 97 12.15 3.65 6.05
N ASN A 98 13.12 4.56 6.00
CA ASN A 98 13.60 5.27 7.19
C ASN A 98 12.49 6.11 7.83
N ALA A 99 11.68 6.81 7.02
CA ALA A 99 10.58 7.64 7.49
C ALA A 99 9.40 6.83 8.06
N TYR A 100 9.15 5.63 7.55
CA TYR A 100 8.04 4.77 7.92
C TYR A 100 8.50 3.49 8.64
N SER A 101 9.44 3.63 9.56
CA SER A 101 10.02 2.54 10.37
C SER A 101 9.23 2.22 11.65
N SER A 102 8.11 2.91 11.90
CA SER A 102 7.29 2.69 13.09
C SER A 102 6.58 1.33 13.05
N PRO A 103 6.25 0.74 14.22
CA PRO A 103 5.55 -0.56 14.30
C PRO A 103 4.11 -0.53 13.77
N ASP A 104 3.61 0.63 13.36
CA ASP A 104 2.33 0.76 12.66
C ASP A 104 2.43 0.24 11.22
N PHE A 105 3.58 0.40 10.58
CA PHE A 105 3.83 -0.04 9.22
C PHE A 105 4.35 -1.48 9.24
N ALA A 106 3.43 -2.43 9.08
CA ALA A 106 3.72 -3.85 9.28
C ALA A 106 4.34 -4.53 8.06
N GLY A 107 4.17 -3.98 6.85
CA GLY A 107 4.85 -4.50 5.67
C GLY A 107 4.48 -3.82 4.36
N PHE A 108 5.35 -3.96 3.38
CA PHE A 108 5.19 -3.36 2.06
C PHE A 108 5.35 -4.39 0.94
N SER A 109 4.54 -4.27 -0.10
CA SER A 109 4.84 -4.86 -1.40
C SER A 109 5.52 -3.83 -2.29
N CYS A 110 6.52 -4.23 -3.08
CA CYS A 110 7.21 -3.33 -3.99
C CYS A 110 6.88 -3.65 -5.45
N THR A 111 6.64 -2.62 -6.24
CA THR A 111 6.49 -2.71 -7.69
C THR A 111 7.54 -1.83 -8.40
N ILE A 112 7.48 -1.79 -9.73
CA ILE A 112 8.40 -1.00 -10.56
C ILE A 112 8.43 0.46 -10.07
N PRO A 113 9.62 1.09 -9.99
CA PRO A 113 10.97 0.57 -10.25
C PRO A 113 11.68 -0.01 -9.00
N HIS A 114 10.99 -0.07 -7.85
CA HIS A 114 11.62 -0.28 -6.54
C HIS A 114 11.90 -1.73 -6.15
N LYS A 115 11.59 -2.70 -7.02
CA LYS A 115 11.73 -4.14 -6.71
C LYS A 115 13.17 -4.54 -6.40
N GLU A 116 14.14 -4.09 -7.21
CA GLU A 116 15.55 -4.43 -6.98
C GLU A 116 16.12 -3.72 -5.74
N ALA A 117 15.74 -2.46 -5.54
CA ALA A 117 16.13 -1.69 -4.36
C ALA A 117 15.56 -2.34 -3.08
N ALA A 118 14.33 -2.85 -3.13
CA ALA A 118 13.70 -3.52 -2.00
C ALA A 118 14.49 -4.75 -1.55
N VAL A 119 14.91 -5.62 -2.48
CA VAL A 119 15.72 -6.80 -2.15
C VAL A 119 17.03 -6.41 -1.44
N ARG A 120 17.66 -5.30 -1.83
CA ARG A 120 18.88 -4.80 -1.19
C ARG A 120 18.65 -4.23 0.21
N CYS A 121 17.46 -3.71 0.50
CA CYS A 121 17.12 -3.12 1.79
C CYS A 121 16.59 -4.15 2.81
N CYS A 122 16.42 -5.42 2.43
CA CYS A 122 15.86 -6.43 3.31
C CYS A 122 16.94 -7.14 4.14
N ASP A 123 16.79 -7.10 5.47
CA ASP A 123 17.62 -7.87 6.41
C ASP A 123 17.56 -9.39 6.16
N LYS A 124 16.37 -9.89 5.82
CA LYS A 124 16.13 -11.30 5.50
C LYS A 124 15.35 -11.40 4.21
N VAL A 125 15.93 -12.09 3.23
CA VAL A 125 15.29 -12.40 1.95
C VAL A 125 14.99 -13.88 1.92
N ASP A 126 13.73 -14.22 1.64
CA ASP A 126 13.33 -15.61 1.44
C ASP A 126 14.18 -16.25 0.31
N PRO A 127 14.69 -17.48 0.48
CA PRO A 127 15.48 -18.16 -0.55
C PRO A 127 14.83 -18.17 -1.94
N VAL A 128 13.49 -18.24 -2.01
CA VAL A 128 12.73 -18.20 -3.27
C VAL A 128 12.83 -16.84 -3.97
N ALA A 129 12.90 -15.75 -3.20
CA ALA A 129 13.13 -14.40 -3.72
C ALA A 129 14.60 -14.19 -4.15
N LYS A 130 15.55 -14.90 -3.54
CA LYS A 130 16.98 -14.83 -3.86
C LYS A 130 17.37 -15.63 -5.11
N VAL A 131 16.74 -16.79 -5.33
CA VAL A 131 16.99 -17.64 -6.51
C VAL A 131 16.39 -17.03 -7.79
N ARG A 132 15.25 -16.36 -7.66
CA ARG A 132 14.60 -15.69 -8.76
C ARG A 132 15.20 -14.31 -8.94
N ASN A 133 16.44 -14.24 -9.46
CA ASN A 133 16.98 -13.02 -10.07
C ASN A 133 15.86 -12.43 -10.92
N PHE A 134 15.35 -11.29 -10.48
CA PHE A 134 14.02 -10.79 -10.81
C PHE A 134 13.99 -10.36 -12.28
N ILE A 135 13.74 -11.31 -13.20
CA ILE A 135 13.82 -11.09 -14.65
C ILE A 135 12.86 -9.96 -15.03
N PRO A 136 13.33 -8.92 -15.75
CA PRO A 136 12.48 -7.82 -16.16
C PRO A 136 11.56 -8.30 -17.30
N SER A 137 10.26 -8.22 -17.03
CA SER A 137 9.16 -8.37 -18.00
C SER A 137 8.95 -9.76 -18.62
N LEU A 138 7.70 -10.23 -18.58
CA LEU A 138 6.85 -10.46 -19.76
C LEU A 138 5.56 -11.20 -19.37
N SER A 139 4.45 -10.67 -19.89
CA SER A 139 3.13 -11.29 -20.05
C SER A 139 2.36 -11.76 -18.81
N GLY A 140 1.21 -11.11 -18.59
CA GLY A 140 -0.09 -11.79 -18.56
C GLY A 140 -0.32 -12.89 -17.52
N TYR A 141 -1.09 -12.54 -16.50
CA TYR A 141 -2.08 -13.44 -15.88
C TYR A 141 -1.65 -14.57 -14.91
N TRP A 142 -0.36 -14.89 -14.69
CA TRP A 142 0.00 -16.09 -13.90
C TRP A 142 0.83 -15.91 -12.61
N ASN A 143 0.82 -14.73 -11.98
CA ASN A 143 1.53 -14.51 -10.69
C ASN A 143 0.60 -14.10 -9.52
N TYR A 144 -0.72 -14.12 -9.71
CA TYR A 144 -1.66 -13.56 -8.74
C TYR A 144 -1.88 -14.43 -7.49
N PHE A 145 -1.62 -15.74 -7.53
CA PHE A 145 -2.07 -16.64 -6.45
C PHE A 145 -0.97 -17.09 -5.48
N THR A 146 0.31 -17.02 -5.86
CA THR A 146 1.44 -17.43 -4.99
C THR A 146 2.31 -16.25 -4.53
N GLY A 147 2.15 -15.06 -5.10
CA GLY A 147 2.94 -13.87 -4.77
C GLY A 147 2.35 -12.96 -3.69
N ILE A 148 1.06 -13.09 -3.36
CA ILE A 148 0.36 -12.19 -2.42
C ILE A 148 0.76 -12.47 -0.95
N PHE A 149 1.14 -13.70 -0.63
CA PHE A 149 1.62 -14.06 0.71
C PHE A 149 3.15 -14.06 0.84
N ALA A 150 3.88 -14.22 -0.26
CA ALA A 150 5.33 -14.47 -0.24
C ALA A 150 6.22 -13.21 -0.21
N SER A 151 5.66 -12.00 -0.17
CA SER A 151 6.47 -10.77 -0.03
C SER A 151 5.74 -9.67 0.73
N PHE A 152 5.21 -9.98 1.91
CA PHE A 152 5.22 -8.98 2.97
C PHE A 152 6.64 -8.91 3.49
N LEU A 153 7.45 -8.09 2.81
CA LEU A 153 8.77 -7.78 3.32
C LEU A 153 8.56 -6.93 4.57
N ARG A 154 8.89 -7.50 5.72
CA ARG A 154 9.17 -6.72 6.92
C ARG A 154 10.55 -6.11 6.68
N ILE A 155 10.56 -4.98 6.00
CA ILE A 155 11.77 -4.21 5.72
C ILE A 155 11.99 -3.34 6.95
N LEU A 156 12.82 -3.82 7.86
CA LEU A 156 13.54 -3.04 8.85
C LEU A 156 15.01 -3.39 8.62
#